data_AF-A0A8X6XXJ7-F1
#
_entry.id   AF-A0A8X6XXJ7-F1
#
_cell.length_a   1.000
_cell.length_b   1.000
_cell.length_c   1.000
_cell.angle_alpha   90.00
_cell.angle_beta   90.00
_cell.angle_gamma   90.00
#
_symmetry.space_group_name_H-M   'P 1'
#
loop_
_entity.id
_entity.type
_entity.pdbx_description
1 polymer ?
#
loop_
_entity_poly.entity_id
_entity_poly.type
_entity_poly.pdbx_seq_one_letter_code
_entity_poly.pdbx_strand_id
1 'polypeptide(L)'
;ILERCKPSTSTEICEPPVSNEEMVREEILRQKEMKASTASVGTQTISFGEIMDLLEETQAELKKIKATLQKKEFIPENICDDGKMKALTSFTRQEFFEWYKFLKIEKPLSLGSKRRPIDRFYMFIIKLRTGISNEFLSILFDISNSTVSRDFNYITEVIFSKLKMFPLFPNKNQVTQYMPPAFRMHFKDVRIIVDCTELQFRNQ
;
A
#
# COMPACT_ATOMS: atom_id res chain seq x y z
N ILE A 1 48.78 -23.68 31.42
CA ILE A 1 49.27 -23.81 30.03
C ILE A 1 48.00 -23.88 29.15
N LEU A 2 47.27 -22.83 28.74
CA LEU A 2 47.51 -21.43 28.35
C LEU A 2 48.45 -21.23 27.16
N GLU A 3 47.93 -21.47 25.95
CA GLU A 3 48.23 -20.78 24.68
C GLU A 3 46.92 -20.83 23.85
N ARG A 4 46.07 -19.80 23.83
CA ARG A 4 46.12 -18.52 23.08
C ARG A 4 46.34 -18.67 21.56
N CYS A 5 45.29 -19.06 20.84
CA CYS A 5 45.05 -18.58 19.48
C CYS A 5 44.23 -17.28 19.55
N LYS A 6 44.82 -16.16 19.12
CA LYS A 6 44.14 -14.86 18.98
C LYS A 6 43.30 -14.86 17.69
N PRO A 7 42.05 -14.37 17.71
CA PRO A 7 41.36 -13.95 16.49
C PRO A 7 41.90 -12.60 16.04
N SER A 8 42.14 -12.46 14.72
CA SER A 8 42.49 -11.21 14.05
C SER A 8 41.30 -10.25 14.10
N THR A 9 41.43 -9.19 14.90
CA THR A 9 40.49 -8.07 14.90
C THR A 9 40.79 -7.16 13.71
N SER A 10 40.09 -7.37 12.60
CA SER A 10 39.93 -6.33 11.57
C SER A 10 38.69 -5.54 11.94
N THR A 11 38.85 -4.55 12.83
CA THR A 11 37.82 -3.53 13.02
C THR A 11 37.92 -2.58 11.82
N GLU A 12 37.21 -2.89 10.74
CA GLU A 12 36.83 -1.84 9.80
C GLU A 12 35.92 -0.88 10.57
N ILE A 13 36.46 0.28 10.88
CA ILE A 13 35.68 1.42 11.35
C ILE A 13 34.82 1.81 10.15
N CYS A 14 33.58 1.33 10.15
CA CYS A 14 32.55 1.82 9.24
C CYS A 14 32.24 3.25 9.70
N GLU A 15 32.88 4.23 9.07
CA GLU A 15 32.51 5.63 9.28
C GLU A 15 31.01 5.77 9.02
N PRO A 16 30.25 6.42 9.91
CA PRO A 16 28.83 6.62 9.70
C PRO A 16 28.64 7.37 8.37
N PRO A 17 27.67 6.98 7.54
CA PRO A 17 27.38 7.72 6.31
C PRO A 17 27.00 9.14 6.73
N VAL A 18 27.86 10.09 6.37
CA VAL A 18 27.64 11.53 6.59
C VAL A 18 26.27 11.85 6.02
N SER A 19 25.38 12.38 6.85
CA SER A 19 24.02 12.69 6.42
C SER A 19 24.09 13.66 5.25
N ASN A 20 23.21 13.50 4.25
CA ASN A 20 23.16 14.39 3.09
C ASN A 20 23.12 15.88 3.47
N GLU A 21 22.62 16.22 4.67
CA GLU A 21 22.61 17.59 5.20
C GLU A 21 24.00 18.12 5.63
N GLU A 22 24.87 17.28 6.19
CA GLU A 22 26.24 17.68 6.56
C GLU A 22 27.11 17.92 5.32
N MET A 23 26.96 17.06 4.32
CA MET A 23 27.64 17.22 3.03
C MET A 23 27.22 18.53 2.33
N VAL A 24 25.93 18.88 2.43
CA VAL A 24 25.39 20.16 1.91
C VAL A 24 25.94 21.36 2.70
N ARG A 25 26.10 21.25 4.02
CA ARG A 25 26.66 22.33 4.86
C ARG A 25 28.13 22.62 4.56
N GLU A 26 28.94 21.57 4.42
CA GLU A 26 30.35 21.66 4.02
C GLU A 26 30.51 22.32 2.64
N GLU A 27 29.67 21.93 1.68
CA GLU A 27 29.68 22.50 0.33
C GLU A 27 29.28 23.99 0.33
N ILE A 28 28.28 24.39 1.13
CA ILE A 28 27.90 25.79 1.31
C ILE A 28 29.06 26.62 1.89
N LEU A 29 29.84 26.07 2.82
CA LEU A 29 30.98 26.76 3.42
C LEU A 29 32.12 26.94 2.41
N ARG A 30 32.46 25.90 1.63
CA ARG A 30 33.44 25.98 0.55
C ARG A 30 33.06 27.01 -0.52
N GLN A 31 31.78 27.09 -0.87
CA GLN A 31 31.30 28.08 -1.84
C GLN A 31 31.36 29.52 -1.30
N LYS A 32 31.18 29.73 0.01
CA LYS A 32 31.40 31.05 0.63
C LYS A 32 32.86 31.48 0.59
N GLU A 33 33.81 30.54 0.74
CA GLU A 33 35.24 30.84 0.68
C GLU A 33 35.71 31.15 -0.75
N MET A 34 35.21 30.41 -1.76
CA MET A 34 35.46 30.73 -3.18
C MET A 34 34.92 32.12 -3.57
N LYS A 35 33.80 32.56 -2.97
CA LYS A 35 33.19 33.89 -3.19
C LYS A 35 34.08 35.04 -2.72
N ALA A 36 34.94 34.82 -1.74
CA ALA A 36 35.89 35.83 -1.25
C ALA A 36 37.10 36.02 -2.17
N SER A 37 37.43 35.02 -3.00
CA SER A 37 38.65 35.00 -3.81
C SER A 37 38.46 35.46 -5.27
N THR A 38 37.23 35.56 -5.78
CA THR A 38 36.95 35.79 -7.22
C THR A 38 36.63 37.23 -7.62
N ALA A 39 36.81 38.20 -6.71
CA ALA A 39 36.46 39.61 -6.97
C ALA A 39 37.28 40.34 -8.06
N SER A 40 38.18 39.67 -8.80
CA SER A 40 39.05 40.34 -9.79
C SER A 40 39.13 39.73 -11.20
N VAL A 41 38.29 38.77 -11.60
CA VAL A 41 38.36 38.22 -12.98
C VAL A 41 37.04 38.37 -13.72
N GLY A 42 37.04 39.28 -14.69
CA GLY A 42 35.95 39.51 -15.62
C GLY A 42 35.82 38.34 -16.60
N THR A 43 34.79 37.54 -16.42
CA THR A 43 34.18 36.71 -17.46
C THR A 43 32.69 36.71 -17.17
N GLN A 44 31.85 36.76 -18.21
CA GLN A 44 30.39 36.70 -18.09
C GLN A 44 30.01 35.44 -17.33
N THR A 45 29.88 35.59 -16.02
CA THR A 45 29.48 34.56 -15.07
C THR A 45 28.04 34.91 -14.74
N ILE A 46 27.11 34.02 -15.08
CA ILE A 46 25.71 34.11 -14.60
C ILE A 46 25.79 34.42 -13.11
N SER A 47 25.17 35.52 -12.69
CA SER A 47 25.33 36.02 -11.34
C SER A 47 24.83 34.96 -10.35
N PHE A 48 25.44 34.91 -9.18
CA PHE A 48 25.02 33.99 -8.12
C PHE A 48 23.51 34.13 -7.79
N GLY A 49 22.93 35.31 -7.97
CA GLY A 49 21.48 35.53 -7.82
C GLY A 49 20.65 34.77 -8.85
N GLU A 50 21.03 34.83 -10.12
CA GLU A 50 20.34 34.10 -11.21
C GLU A 50 20.40 32.58 -11.01
N ILE A 51 21.49 32.05 -10.41
CA ILE A 51 21.61 30.63 -10.07
C ILE A 51 20.65 30.26 -8.92
N MET A 52 20.53 31.11 -7.89
CA MET A 52 19.65 30.87 -6.76
C MET A 52 18.18 30.94 -7.17
N ASP A 53 17.81 31.91 -8.02
CA ASP A 53 16.46 32.04 -8.56
C ASP A 53 16.06 30.80 -9.38
N LEU A 54 16.97 30.30 -10.22
CA LEU A 54 16.77 29.07 -10.99
C LEU A 54 16.65 27.82 -10.08
N LEU A 55 17.40 27.78 -8.98
CA LEU A 55 17.29 26.69 -8.00
C LEU A 55 15.92 26.71 -7.32
N GLU A 56 15.41 27.88 -6.95
CA GLU A 56 14.09 28.02 -6.34
C GLU A 56 12.98 27.65 -7.33
N GLU A 57 13.09 28.08 -8.59
CA GLU A 57 12.14 27.76 -9.65
C GLU A 57 12.10 26.25 -9.97
N THR A 58 13.28 25.60 -10.08
CA THR A 58 13.36 24.14 -10.29
C THR A 58 12.79 23.35 -9.11
N GLN A 59 13.02 23.80 -7.88
CA GLN A 59 12.42 23.19 -6.69
C GLN A 59 10.89 23.33 -6.68
N ALA A 60 10.37 24.50 -7.06
CA ALA A 60 8.94 24.75 -7.18
C ALA A 60 8.29 23.84 -8.23
N GLU A 61 8.91 23.70 -9.41
CA GLU A 61 8.42 22.82 -10.47
C GLU A 61 8.47 21.33 -10.05
N LEU A 62 9.52 20.87 -9.37
CA LEU A 62 9.56 19.50 -8.84
C LEU A 62 8.44 19.22 -7.83
N LYS A 63 8.16 20.18 -6.94
CA LYS A 63 7.06 20.08 -5.97
C LYS A 63 5.71 19.97 -6.68
N LYS A 64 5.52 20.76 -7.73
CA LYS A 64 4.29 20.78 -8.56
C LYS A 64 4.12 19.49 -9.35
N ILE A 65 5.19 18.96 -9.94
CA ILE A 65 5.20 17.66 -10.64
C ILE A 65 4.87 16.54 -9.66
N LYS A 66 5.50 16.51 -8.48
CA LYS A 66 5.24 15.50 -7.45
C LYS A 66 3.77 15.50 -7.01
N ALA A 67 3.19 16.68 -6.76
CA ALA A 67 1.78 16.80 -6.41
C ALA A 67 0.86 16.33 -7.55
N THR A 68 1.23 16.60 -8.80
CA THR A 68 0.46 16.16 -9.97
C THR A 68 0.52 14.64 -10.15
N LEU A 69 1.68 14.04 -9.93
CA LEU A 69 1.87 12.58 -9.98
C LEU A 69 1.07 11.88 -8.88
N GLN A 70 1.14 12.38 -7.64
CA GLN A 70 0.36 11.83 -6.53
C GLN A 70 -1.15 11.82 -6.80
N LYS A 71 -1.69 12.84 -7.48
CA LYS A 71 -3.12 12.88 -7.87
C LYS A 71 -3.48 11.88 -8.97
N LYS A 72 -2.50 11.34 -9.70
CA LYS A 72 -2.70 10.37 -10.78
C LYS A 72 -2.51 8.93 -10.33
N GLU A 73 -1.96 8.70 -9.13
CA GLU A 73 -1.76 7.35 -8.61
C GLU A 73 -3.09 6.61 -8.47
N PHE A 74 -3.07 5.31 -8.79
CA PHE A 74 -4.25 4.44 -8.67
C PHE A 74 -4.43 3.98 -7.21
N ILE A 75 -4.82 4.92 -6.36
CA ILE A 75 -5.03 4.73 -4.92
C ILE A 75 -6.46 5.13 -4.53
N PRO A 76 -7.04 4.54 -3.46
CA PRO A 76 -8.43 4.78 -3.09
C PRO A 76 -8.72 6.25 -2.76
N GLU A 77 -7.74 7.00 -2.24
CA GLU A 77 -7.90 8.42 -1.93
C GLU A 77 -8.16 9.29 -3.16
N ASN A 78 -7.65 8.90 -4.34
CA ASN A 78 -7.81 9.62 -5.60
C ASN A 78 -9.14 9.31 -6.32
N ILE A 79 -9.88 8.29 -5.88
CA ILE A 79 -11.20 7.96 -6.43
C ILE A 79 -12.27 8.77 -5.67
N CYS A 80 -12.45 10.03 -6.09
CA CYS A 80 -13.42 10.93 -5.47
C CYS A 80 -14.87 10.72 -5.90
N ASP A 81 -15.10 10.07 -7.03
CA ASP A 81 -16.43 9.81 -7.59
C ASP A 81 -16.99 8.48 -7.09
N ASP A 82 -18.19 8.51 -6.49
CA ASP A 82 -18.85 7.32 -5.95
C ASP A 82 -19.25 6.32 -7.04
N GLY A 83 -19.57 6.77 -8.26
CA GLY A 83 -19.87 5.90 -9.38
C GLY A 83 -18.67 5.01 -9.71
N LYS A 84 -17.49 5.62 -9.85
CA LYS A 84 -16.21 4.93 -10.04
C LYS A 84 -15.86 4.04 -8.87
N MET A 85 -16.00 4.52 -7.63
CA MET A 85 -15.70 3.72 -6.44
C MET A 85 -16.58 2.47 -6.36
N LYS A 86 -17.88 2.59 -6.65
CA LYS A 86 -18.81 1.46 -6.68
C LYS A 86 -18.51 0.49 -7.81
N ALA A 87 -18.15 0.98 -9.00
CA ALA A 87 -17.76 0.12 -10.11
C ALA A 87 -16.54 -0.74 -9.75
N LEU A 88 -15.59 -0.17 -9.01
CA LEU A 88 -14.36 -0.84 -8.61
C LEU A 88 -14.55 -1.75 -7.38
N THR A 89 -15.33 -1.31 -6.39
CA THR A 89 -15.34 -1.95 -5.06
C THR A 89 -16.69 -2.47 -4.58
N SER A 90 -17.79 -2.13 -5.27
CA SER A 90 -19.19 -2.23 -4.79
C SER A 90 -19.60 -1.25 -3.70
N PHE A 91 -18.66 -0.49 -3.14
CA PHE A 91 -18.91 0.44 -2.05
C PHE A 91 -18.89 1.89 -2.56
N THR A 92 -19.67 2.76 -1.92
CA THR A 92 -19.38 4.20 -1.93
C THR A 92 -17.98 4.44 -1.34
N ARG A 93 -17.43 5.62 -1.58
CA ARG A 93 -16.16 6.04 -0.99
C ARG A 93 -16.22 5.98 0.53
N GLN A 94 -17.29 6.49 1.14
CA GLN A 94 -17.45 6.47 2.59
C GLN A 94 -17.47 5.04 3.14
N GLU A 95 -18.31 4.17 2.58
CA GLU A 95 -18.42 2.77 3.00
C GLU A 95 -17.08 2.04 2.88
N PHE A 96 -16.31 2.26 1.81
CA PHE A 96 -15.00 1.63 1.65
C PHE A 96 -14.05 1.95 2.81
N PHE A 97 -13.93 3.23 3.19
CA PHE A 97 -13.06 3.64 4.29
C PHE A 97 -13.60 3.20 5.66
N GLU A 98 -14.92 3.16 5.83
CA GLU A 98 -15.56 2.64 7.04
C GLU A 98 -15.30 1.15 7.20
N TRP A 99 -15.45 0.35 6.14
CA TRP A 99 -15.13 -1.08 6.15
C TRP A 99 -13.65 -1.33 6.46
N TYR A 100 -12.74 -0.59 5.83
CA TYR A 100 -11.31 -0.69 6.12
C TYR A 100 -11.01 -0.45 7.62
N LYS A 101 -11.61 0.60 8.21
CA LYS A 101 -11.47 0.91 9.64
C LYS A 101 -12.11 -0.15 10.53
N PHE A 102 -13.33 -0.58 10.20
CA PHE A 102 -14.11 -1.56 10.95
C PHE A 102 -13.38 -2.90 11.09
N LEU A 103 -12.77 -3.37 10.01
CA LEU A 103 -12.05 -4.65 9.98
C LEU A 103 -10.75 -4.62 10.82
N LYS A 104 -10.22 -3.44 11.16
CA LYS A 104 -8.97 -3.25 11.92
C LYS A 104 -7.82 -4.09 11.35
N ILE A 105 -7.62 -3.96 10.04
CA ILE A 105 -6.68 -4.76 9.24
C ILE A 105 -5.35 -4.05 8.95
N GLU A 106 -5.16 -2.82 9.42
CA GLU A 106 -3.95 -2.05 9.14
C GLU A 106 -2.66 -2.73 9.60
N LYS A 107 -2.61 -3.19 10.86
CA LYS A 107 -1.46 -3.92 11.41
C LYS A 107 -1.16 -5.24 10.70
N PRO A 108 -2.12 -6.16 10.47
CA PRO A 108 -1.81 -7.39 9.75
C PRO A 108 -1.39 -7.12 8.29
N LEU A 109 -1.98 -6.13 7.61
CA LEU A 109 -1.63 -5.81 6.22
C LEU A 109 -0.34 -4.97 6.08
N SER A 110 0.28 -4.50 7.16
CA SER A 110 1.61 -3.89 7.09
C SER A 110 2.74 -4.91 7.15
N LEU A 111 2.47 -6.15 7.57
CA LEU A 111 3.49 -7.18 7.73
C LEU A 111 4.04 -7.65 6.37
N GLY A 112 5.37 -7.60 6.22
CA GLY A 112 6.08 -8.16 5.07
C GLY A 112 5.88 -7.41 3.74
N SER A 113 5.21 -6.25 3.74
CA SER A 113 5.00 -5.44 2.54
C SER A 113 5.37 -3.98 2.78
N LYS A 114 6.02 -3.35 1.79
CA LYS A 114 6.30 -1.92 1.79
C LYS A 114 5.12 -1.07 1.32
N ARG A 115 4.08 -1.70 0.76
CA ARG A 115 2.89 -1.02 0.23
C ARG A 115 1.92 -0.70 1.36
N ARG A 116 1.20 0.42 1.26
CA ARG A 116 0.26 0.85 2.29
C ARG A 116 -0.83 -0.23 2.46
N PRO A 117 -1.20 -0.58 3.71
CA PRO A 117 -2.25 -1.57 3.97
C PRO A 117 -3.58 -1.27 3.25
N ILE A 118 -3.95 0.00 3.13
CA ILE A 118 -5.17 0.42 2.45
C ILE A 118 -5.14 0.17 0.94
N ASP A 119 -3.98 0.32 0.28
CA ASP A 119 -3.82 0.04 -1.15
C ASP A 119 -3.92 -1.47 -1.43
N ARG A 120 -3.36 -2.28 -0.53
CA ARG A 120 -3.46 -3.74 -0.58
C ARG A 120 -4.92 -4.18 -0.44
N PHE A 121 -5.63 -3.61 0.55
CA PHE A 121 -7.05 -3.86 0.74
C PHE A 121 -7.89 -3.40 -0.47
N TYR A 122 -7.58 -2.24 -1.03
CA TYR A 122 -8.23 -1.72 -2.24
C TYR A 122 -8.09 -2.68 -3.42
N MET A 123 -6.86 -3.15 -3.71
CA MET A 123 -6.60 -4.16 -4.74
C MET A 123 -7.41 -5.45 -4.50
N PHE A 124 -7.45 -5.92 -3.25
CA PHE A 124 -8.19 -7.11 -2.86
C PHE A 124 -9.69 -6.98 -3.17
N ILE A 125 -10.30 -5.87 -2.76
CA ILE A 125 -11.73 -5.61 -3.00
C ILE A 125 -12.02 -5.46 -4.50
N ILE A 126 -11.16 -4.80 -5.28
CA ILE A 126 -11.30 -4.72 -6.73
C ILE A 126 -11.31 -6.12 -7.36
N LYS A 127 -10.36 -6.97 -6.96
CA LYS A 127 -10.28 -8.32 -7.49
C LYS A 127 -11.52 -9.15 -7.16
N LEU A 128 -12.00 -9.08 -5.91
CA LEU A 128 -13.23 -9.76 -5.49
C LEU A 128 -14.46 -9.28 -6.26
N ARG A 129 -14.59 -7.97 -6.48
CA ARG A 129 -15.73 -7.40 -7.19
C ARG A 129 -15.70 -7.74 -8.68
N THR A 130 -14.57 -7.48 -9.34
CA THR A 130 -14.51 -7.47 -10.80
C THR A 130 -14.08 -8.80 -11.42
N GLY A 131 -13.49 -9.70 -10.63
CA GLY A 131 -12.91 -10.95 -11.13
C GLY A 131 -11.68 -10.74 -12.03
N ILE A 132 -11.10 -9.54 -12.02
CA ILE A 132 -10.01 -9.16 -12.92
C ILE A 132 -8.74 -9.99 -12.70
N SER A 133 -7.97 -10.20 -13.77
CA SER A 133 -6.80 -11.09 -13.75
C SER A 133 -5.65 -10.50 -12.92
N ASN A 134 -4.74 -11.35 -12.45
CA ASN A 134 -3.57 -10.89 -11.69
C ASN A 134 -2.64 -10.05 -12.57
N GLU A 135 -2.52 -10.38 -13.85
CA GLU A 135 -1.71 -9.66 -14.83
C GLU A 135 -2.18 -8.21 -14.93
N PHE A 136 -3.48 -7.98 -15.05
CA PHE A 136 -4.01 -6.63 -15.17
C PHE A 136 -3.88 -5.83 -13.88
N LEU A 137 -4.12 -6.45 -12.72
CA LEU A 137 -3.88 -5.80 -11.42
C LEU A 137 -2.39 -5.47 -11.22
N SER A 138 -1.49 -6.31 -11.74
CA SER A 138 -0.05 -6.08 -11.67
C SER A 138 0.36 -4.80 -12.40
N ILE A 139 -0.32 -4.50 -13.52
CA ILE A 139 -0.17 -3.26 -14.27
C ILE A 139 -0.78 -2.08 -13.51
N LEU A 140 -2.02 -2.20 -13.01
CA LEU A 140 -2.71 -1.12 -12.31
C LEU A 140 -1.99 -0.65 -11.04
N PHE A 141 -1.40 -1.60 -10.30
CA PHE A 141 -0.77 -1.33 -9.02
C PHE A 141 0.76 -1.22 -9.10
N ASP A 142 1.34 -1.39 -10.29
CA ASP A 142 2.78 -1.43 -10.53
C ASP A 142 3.51 -2.39 -9.56
N ILE A 143 3.15 -3.68 -9.67
CA ILE A 143 3.72 -4.78 -8.88
C ILE A 143 3.85 -6.03 -9.74
N SER A 144 4.57 -7.05 -9.25
CA SER A 144 4.59 -8.35 -9.93
C SER A 144 3.27 -9.11 -9.76
N ASN A 145 2.91 -9.92 -10.75
CA ASN A 145 1.78 -10.87 -10.67
C ASN A 145 1.90 -11.79 -9.44
N SER A 146 3.12 -12.26 -9.13
CA SER A 146 3.39 -13.04 -7.91
C SER A 146 3.11 -12.27 -6.62
N THR A 147 3.21 -10.94 -6.61
CA THR A 147 2.86 -10.11 -5.47
C THR A 147 1.35 -9.96 -5.36
N VAL A 148 0.63 -9.76 -6.48
CA VAL A 148 -0.85 -9.75 -6.50
C VAL A 148 -1.40 -11.06 -5.92
N SER A 149 -0.88 -12.20 -6.37
CA SER A 149 -1.31 -13.53 -5.90
C SER A 149 -1.06 -13.72 -4.39
N ARG A 150 0.16 -13.41 -3.92
CA ARG A 150 0.52 -13.49 -2.49
C ARG A 150 -0.35 -12.58 -1.63
N ASP A 151 -0.54 -11.33 -2.06
CA ASP A 151 -1.36 -10.36 -1.35
C ASP A 151 -2.82 -10.80 -1.30
N PHE A 152 -3.38 -11.29 -2.42
CA PHE A 152 -4.76 -11.76 -2.45
C PHE A 152 -4.99 -12.93 -1.49
N ASN A 153 -4.12 -13.94 -1.49
CA ASN A 153 -4.22 -15.08 -0.57
C ASN A 153 -4.06 -14.66 0.88
N TYR A 154 -3.04 -13.86 1.20
CA TYR A 154 -2.80 -13.37 2.55
C TYR A 154 -3.97 -12.52 3.08
N ILE A 155 -4.49 -11.60 2.27
CA ILE A 155 -5.61 -10.75 2.68
C ILE A 155 -6.88 -11.58 2.84
N THR A 156 -7.09 -12.62 2.00
CA THR A 156 -8.20 -13.57 2.18
C THR A 156 -8.17 -14.21 3.57
N GLU A 157 -7.01 -14.69 4.02
CA GLU A 157 -6.84 -15.28 5.35
C GLU A 157 -7.08 -14.27 6.49
N VAL A 158 -6.55 -13.06 6.34
CA VAL A 158 -6.76 -11.98 7.32
C VAL A 158 -8.24 -11.63 7.42
N ILE A 159 -8.92 -11.40 6.29
CA ILE A 159 -10.34 -11.05 6.24
C ILE A 159 -11.20 -12.20 6.79
N PHE A 160 -10.91 -13.45 6.42
CA PHE A 160 -11.58 -14.61 6.97
C PHE A 160 -11.46 -14.67 8.49
N SER A 161 -10.26 -14.42 9.04
CA SER A 161 -10.03 -14.40 10.48
C SER A 161 -10.83 -13.29 11.18
N LYS A 162 -10.99 -12.12 10.54
CA LYS A 162 -11.83 -11.03 11.07
C LYS A 162 -13.32 -11.37 11.00
N LEU A 163 -13.77 -11.92 9.86
CA LEU A 163 -15.19 -12.21 9.63
C LEU A 163 -15.68 -13.45 10.41
N LYS A 164 -14.81 -14.42 10.70
CA LYS A 164 -15.13 -15.60 11.52
C LYS A 164 -15.53 -15.23 12.95
N MET A 165 -15.10 -14.08 13.46
CA MET A 165 -15.51 -13.60 14.78
C MET A 165 -16.99 -13.17 14.83
N PHE A 166 -17.63 -12.97 13.68
CA PHE A 166 -19.04 -12.62 13.63
C PHE A 166 -19.90 -13.90 13.66
N PRO A 167 -20.92 -13.97 14.53
CA PRO A 167 -21.89 -15.05 14.50
C PRO A 167 -22.82 -14.87 13.28
N LEU A 168 -22.27 -15.11 12.08
CA LEU A 168 -22.99 -15.00 10.79
C LEU A 168 -24.20 -15.93 10.74
N PHE A 169 -24.14 -17.06 11.46
CA PHE A 169 -25.17 -18.08 11.43
C PHE A 169 -25.80 -18.26 12.80
N PRO A 170 -27.15 -18.38 12.87
CA PRO A 170 -27.85 -18.69 14.11
C PRO A 170 -27.44 -20.05 14.66
N ASN A 171 -27.54 -20.19 15.98
CA ASN A 171 -27.24 -21.46 16.64
C ASN A 171 -28.23 -22.54 16.21
N LYS A 172 -27.80 -23.80 16.16
CA LYS A 172 -28.62 -24.95 15.72
C LYS A 172 -29.98 -24.99 16.43
N ASN A 173 -29.97 -24.79 17.75
CA ASN A 173 -31.19 -24.84 18.56
C ASN A 173 -32.19 -23.73 18.15
N GLN A 174 -31.68 -22.53 17.85
CA GLN A 174 -32.54 -21.42 17.38
C GLN A 174 -33.15 -21.76 16.03
N VAL A 175 -32.37 -22.30 15.09
CA VAL A 175 -32.88 -22.72 13.79
C VAL A 175 -33.96 -23.79 13.94
N THR A 176 -33.71 -24.83 14.74
CA THR A 176 -34.69 -25.91 14.95
C THR A 176 -35.96 -25.41 15.63
N GLN A 177 -35.86 -24.52 16.62
CA GLN A 177 -36.99 -23.95 17.34
C GLN A 177 -37.92 -23.15 16.41
N TYR A 178 -37.35 -22.31 15.56
CA TYR A 178 -38.11 -21.41 14.67
C TYR A 178 -38.33 -21.98 13.26
N MET A 179 -37.92 -23.22 12.97
CA MET A 179 -38.11 -23.86 11.67
C MET A 179 -39.60 -24.08 11.36
N PRO A 180 -40.13 -23.55 10.23
CA PRO A 180 -41.52 -23.75 9.84
C PRO A 180 -41.86 -25.25 9.70
N PRO A 181 -43.06 -25.71 10.09
CA PRO A 181 -43.44 -27.13 10.03
C PRO A 181 -43.31 -27.75 8.63
N ALA A 182 -43.69 -27.01 7.59
CA ALA A 182 -43.55 -27.45 6.20
C ALA A 182 -42.09 -27.71 5.81
N PHE A 183 -41.16 -26.90 6.32
CA PHE A 183 -39.73 -27.07 6.09
C PHE A 183 -39.16 -28.21 6.92
N ARG A 184 -39.60 -28.37 8.18
CA ARG A 184 -39.16 -29.44 9.09
C ARG A 184 -39.45 -30.84 8.54
N MET A 185 -40.55 -31.01 7.80
CA MET A 185 -40.94 -32.31 7.24
C MET A 185 -39.93 -32.83 6.21
N HIS A 186 -39.36 -31.95 5.38
CA HIS A 186 -38.45 -32.32 4.28
C HIS A 186 -36.98 -31.94 4.52
N PHE A 187 -36.72 -30.98 5.41
CA PHE A 187 -35.42 -30.30 5.56
C PHE A 187 -35.01 -30.13 7.03
N LYS A 188 -35.29 -31.14 7.86
CA LYS A 188 -35.03 -31.10 9.33
C LYS A 188 -33.60 -30.75 9.74
N ASP A 189 -32.62 -31.08 8.90
CA ASP A 189 -31.19 -30.87 9.17
C ASP A 189 -30.64 -29.60 8.50
N VAL A 190 -31.46 -28.89 7.71
CA VAL A 190 -31.06 -27.64 7.06
C VAL A 190 -30.95 -26.53 8.10
N ARG A 191 -29.81 -25.85 8.11
CA ARG A 191 -29.52 -24.73 9.04
C ARG A 191 -29.51 -23.38 8.35
N ILE A 192 -29.05 -23.34 7.11
CA ILE A 192 -28.76 -22.15 6.34
C ILE A 192 -29.17 -22.47 4.91
N ILE A 193 -29.91 -21.56 4.28
CA ILE A 193 -30.17 -21.60 2.84
C ILE A 193 -29.25 -20.55 2.25
N VAL A 194 -28.33 -20.98 1.40
CA VAL A 194 -27.43 -20.08 0.68
C VAL A 194 -27.93 -20.04 -0.75
N ASP A 195 -28.47 -18.89 -1.15
CA ASP A 195 -28.84 -18.65 -2.54
C ASP A 195 -27.60 -18.14 -3.29
N CYS A 196 -27.11 -18.94 -4.22
CA CYS A 196 -25.90 -18.68 -5.00
C CYS A 196 -26.20 -18.89 -6.48
N THR A 197 -25.60 -18.06 -7.33
CA THR A 197 -25.55 -18.33 -8.77
C THR A 197 -24.47 -19.38 -9.04
N GLU A 198 -24.88 -20.55 -9.56
CA GLU A 198 -23.95 -21.60 -9.97
C GLU A 198 -23.16 -21.15 -11.21
N LEU A 199 -21.84 -21.18 -11.12
CA LEU A 199 -20.96 -20.91 -12.25
C LEU A 199 -20.43 -22.23 -12.79
N GLN A 200 -20.76 -22.56 -14.04
CA GLN A 200 -20.20 -23.74 -14.71
C GLN A 200 -18.75 -23.45 -15.13
N PHE A 201 -17.81 -24.09 -14.46
CA PHE A 201 -16.41 -24.11 -14.90
C PHE A 201 -16.25 -25.18 -15.98
N ARG A 202 -16.04 -24.78 -17.24
CA ARG A 202 -15.54 -25.70 -18.27
C ARG A 202 -14.03 -25.86 -18.08
N ASN A 203 -13.61 -27.08 -17.76
CA ASN A 203 -12.21 -27.46 -17.91
C ASN A 203 -11.92 -27.52 -19.42
N GLN A 204 -11.23 -26.50 -19.94
CA GLN A 204 -10.64 -26.53 -21.28
C GLN A 204 -9.23 -27.13 -21.20
#